data_AF-A0A2G9RZK1-F1
#
_entry.id   AF-A0A2G9RZK1-F1
#
_cell.length_a   1.000
_cell.length_b   1.000
_cell.length_c   1.000
_cell.angle_alpha   90.00
_cell.angle_beta   90.00
_cell.angle_gamma   90.00
#
_symmetry.space_group_name_H-M   'P 1'
#
loop_
_entity.id
_entity.type
_entity.pdbx_description
1 polymer ?
#
loop_
_entity_poly.entity_id
_entity_poly.type
_entity_poly.pdbx_seq_one_letter_code
_entity_poly.pdbx_strand_id
1 'polypeptide(L)'
;MPLGKEVKVMQCWRCKQYGHRTGDRECPYFIKGNQKIEQFRVAHEDPMYGLLKEKENQEKQQRIAQLKKLLEDSTSEESSNSSDSSQEKRKKKKKKKDKKKKKKKKKRKSSHRSSDSD
;
A
#
# COMPACT_ATOMS: atom_id res chain seq x y z
N MET A 1 -31.82 -42.29 40.63
CA MET A 1 -31.00 -41.38 39.82
C MET A 1 -31.93 -40.65 38.86
N PRO A 2 -31.96 -39.30 38.81
CA PRO A 2 -32.86 -38.60 37.90
C PRO A 2 -32.28 -38.68 36.49
N LEU A 3 -32.68 -39.73 35.77
CA LEU A 3 -32.35 -39.94 34.36
C LEU A 3 -33.21 -38.99 33.52
N GLY A 4 -32.59 -37.98 32.88
CA GLY A 4 -33.24 -37.14 31.87
C GLY A 4 -33.28 -35.63 32.12
N LYS A 5 -32.73 -35.10 33.21
CA LYS A 5 -32.52 -33.65 33.37
C LYS A 5 -31.07 -33.32 33.03
N GLU A 6 -30.86 -32.48 32.01
CA GLU A 6 -29.55 -31.88 31.74
C GLU A 6 -29.13 -31.03 32.94
N VAL A 7 -28.14 -31.51 33.68
CA VAL A 7 -27.55 -30.75 34.78
C VAL A 7 -26.61 -29.73 34.16
N LYS A 8 -27.08 -28.50 34.01
CA LYS A 8 -26.20 -27.38 33.68
C LYS A 8 -25.33 -27.10 34.90
N VAL A 9 -24.14 -27.71 34.91
CA VAL A 9 -23.23 -27.83 36.05
C VAL A 9 -22.75 -26.47 36.57
N MET A 10 -22.70 -25.46 35.70
CA MET A 10 -22.14 -24.16 36.01
C MET A 10 -23.15 -23.02 35.92
N GLN A 11 -23.22 -22.22 36.98
CA GLN A 11 -23.94 -20.96 37.00
C GLN A 11 -22.99 -19.79 36.68
N CYS A 12 -23.37 -18.97 35.70
CA CYS A 12 -22.66 -17.73 35.41
C CYS A 12 -22.94 -16.70 36.52
N TRP A 13 -21.91 -16.12 37.14
CA TRP A 13 -22.10 -15.10 38.18
C TRP A 13 -22.72 -13.81 37.64
N ARG A 14 -22.56 -13.56 36.34
CA ARG A 14 -22.95 -12.31 35.69
C ARG A 14 -24.43 -12.26 35.34
N CYS A 15 -24.95 -13.31 34.70
CA CYS A 15 -26.37 -13.41 34.34
C CYS A 15 -27.18 -14.39 35.19
N LYS A 16 -26.53 -15.10 36.12
CA LYS A 16 -27.13 -16.12 37.00
C LYS A 16 -27.82 -17.26 36.26
N GLN A 17 -27.62 -17.37 34.94
CA GLN A 17 -28.10 -18.48 34.15
C GLN A 17 -27.10 -19.63 34.21
N TYR A 18 -27.63 -20.85 34.18
CA TYR A 18 -26.82 -22.05 34.11
C TYR A 18 -26.47 -22.37 32.66
N GLY A 19 -25.26 -22.89 32.44
CA GLY A 19 -24.80 -23.41 31.15
C GLY A 19 -23.51 -22.80 30.60
N HIS A 20 -23.03 -21.68 31.14
CA HIS A 20 -21.81 -21.00 30.67
C HIS A 20 -21.04 -20.36 31.84
N ARG A 21 -19.76 -20.05 31.61
CA ARG A 21 -18.87 -19.32 32.52
C ARG A 21 -19.02 -17.81 32.35
N THR A 22 -18.67 -17.08 33.40
CA THR A 22 -18.53 -15.63 33.33
C THR A 22 -17.41 -15.27 32.34
N GLY A 23 -17.77 -14.65 31.21
CA GLY A 23 -16.83 -14.30 30.14
C GLY A 23 -17.02 -15.10 28.85
N ASP A 24 -17.87 -16.14 28.85
CA ASP A 24 -18.21 -16.85 27.63
C ASP A 24 -19.06 -15.99 26.70
N ARG A 25 -18.88 -16.20 25.38
CA ARG A 25 -19.64 -15.49 24.33
C ARG A 25 -21.14 -15.79 24.36
N GLU A 26 -21.51 -16.88 25.02
CA GLU A 26 -22.89 -17.32 25.21
C GLU A 26 -23.62 -16.53 26.31
N CYS A 27 -22.90 -15.74 27.10
CA CYS A 27 -23.54 -14.91 28.12
C CYS A 27 -24.42 -13.84 27.46
N PRO A 28 -25.71 -13.71 27.84
CA PRO A 28 -26.59 -12.68 27.29
C PRO A 28 -26.06 -11.26 27.48
N TYR A 29 -25.29 -11.01 28.54
CA TYR A 29 -24.64 -9.72 28.77
C TYR A 29 -23.42 -9.47 27.90
N PHE A 30 -22.86 -10.50 27.26
CA PHE A 30 -21.84 -10.34 26.24
C PHE A 30 -22.45 -9.89 24.90
N ILE A 31 -23.59 -10.47 24.52
CA ILE A 31 -24.28 -10.19 23.24
C ILE A 31 -25.15 -8.93 23.34
N LYS A 32 -25.94 -8.80 24.42
CA LYS A 32 -26.96 -7.75 24.62
C LYS A 32 -26.53 -6.65 25.60
N GLY A 33 -25.35 -6.76 26.20
CA GLY A 33 -24.84 -5.78 27.17
C GLY A 33 -24.12 -4.59 26.52
N ASN A 34 -23.56 -3.72 27.38
CA ASN A 34 -22.77 -2.58 26.93
C ASN A 34 -21.40 -3.04 26.43
N GLN A 35 -21.26 -3.19 25.11
CA GLN A 35 -20.03 -3.62 24.46
C GLN A 35 -18.81 -2.75 24.81
N LYS A 36 -18.99 -1.45 25.09
CA LYS A 36 -17.86 -0.57 25.46
C LYS A 36 -17.25 -0.96 26.81
N ILE A 37 -18.11 -1.27 27.78
CA ILE A 37 -17.66 -1.72 29.11
C ILE A 37 -17.01 -3.11 28.98
N GLU A 38 -17.58 -3.98 28.14
CA GLU A 38 -17.01 -5.31 27.95
C GLU A 38 -15.68 -5.29 27.21
N GLN A 39 -15.52 -4.43 26.20
CA GLN A 39 -14.25 -4.22 25.51
C GLN A 39 -13.19 -3.67 26.46
N PHE A 40 -13.55 -2.74 27.34
CA PHE A 40 -12.64 -2.25 28.37
C PHE A 40 -12.19 -3.39 29.29
N ARG A 41 -13.13 -4.22 29.73
CA ARG A 41 -12.87 -5.37 30.60
C ARG A 41 -11.94 -6.39 29.93
N VAL A 42 -12.25 -6.80 28.70
CA VAL A 42 -11.40 -7.70 27.90
C VAL A 42 -10.00 -7.10 27.72
N ALA A 43 -9.90 -5.81 27.41
CA ALA A 43 -8.61 -5.16 27.21
C ALA A 43 -7.71 -5.11 28.46
N HIS A 44 -8.29 -5.18 29.67
CA HIS A 44 -7.55 -5.11 30.94
C HIS A 44 -7.38 -6.49 31.61
N GLU A 45 -8.34 -7.40 31.44
CA GLU A 45 -8.31 -8.74 32.02
C GLU A 45 -7.57 -9.75 31.13
N ASP A 46 -7.47 -9.52 29.81
CA ASP A 46 -6.77 -10.41 28.88
C ASP A 46 -5.28 -10.03 28.73
N PRO A 47 -4.34 -10.85 29.26
CA PRO A 47 -2.91 -10.58 29.14
C PRO A 47 -2.40 -10.64 27.69
N MET A 48 -3.14 -11.26 26.78
CA MET A 48 -2.78 -11.36 25.37
C MET A 48 -3.30 -10.19 24.52
N TYR A 49 -4.15 -9.32 25.07
CA TYR A 49 -4.81 -8.26 24.31
C TYR A 49 -3.82 -7.31 23.64
N GLY A 50 -2.73 -6.94 24.32
CA GLY A 50 -1.66 -6.10 23.77
C GLY A 50 -1.01 -6.73 22.54
N LEU A 51 -0.63 -8.01 22.63
CA LEU A 51 0.03 -8.74 21.54
C LEU A 51 -0.87 -8.93 20.31
N LEU A 52 -2.15 -9.21 20.52
CA LEU A 52 -3.13 -9.34 19.45
C LEU A 52 -3.33 -7.99 18.72
N LYS A 53 -3.47 -6.90 19.49
CA LYS A 53 -3.62 -5.56 18.93
C LYS A 53 -2.39 -5.11 18.14
N GLU A 54 -1.20 -5.44 18.63
CA GLU A 54 0.05 -5.17 17.91
C GLU A 54 0.15 -5.93 16.59
N LYS A 55 -0.20 -7.22 16.58
CA LYS A 55 -0.24 -8.03 15.34
C LYS A 55 -1.21 -7.45 14.31
N GLU A 56 -2.43 -7.10 14.73
CA GLU A 56 -3.39 -6.46 13.82
C GLU A 56 -2.86 -5.15 13.24
N ASN A 57 -2.16 -4.35 14.05
CA ASN A 57 -1.59 -3.08 13.59
C ASN A 57 -0.46 -3.33 12.57
N GLN A 58 0.39 -4.33 12.81
CA GLN A 58 1.44 -4.72 11.86
C GLN A 58 0.85 -5.23 10.54
N GLU A 59 -0.18 -6.09 10.58
CA GLU A 59 -0.86 -6.57 9.37
C GLU A 59 -1.51 -5.42 8.58
N LYS A 60 -2.18 -4.49 9.28
CA LYS A 60 -2.73 -3.27 8.66
C LYS A 60 -1.64 -2.44 8.00
N GLN A 61 -0.51 -2.22 8.68
CA GLN A 61 0.64 -1.48 8.13
C GLN A 61 1.25 -2.16 6.91
N GLN A 62 1.40 -3.49 6.94
CA GLN A 62 1.89 -4.27 5.79
C GLN A 62 0.93 -4.17 4.61
N ARG A 63 -0.38 -4.28 4.85
CA ARG A 63 -1.41 -4.11 3.81
C ARG A 63 -1.37 -2.70 3.21
N ILE A 64 -1.21 -1.67 4.04
CA ILE A 64 -1.06 -0.29 3.58
C ILE A 64 0.21 -0.15 2.73
N ALA A 65 1.34 -0.74 3.15
CA ALA A 65 2.58 -0.70 2.39
C ALA A 65 2.45 -1.39 1.02
N GLN A 66 1.78 -2.54 0.96
CA GLN A 66 1.49 -3.24 -0.30
C GLN A 66 0.61 -2.40 -1.23
N LEU A 67 -0.45 -1.78 -0.71
CA LEU A 67 -1.33 -0.90 -1.48
C LEU A 67 -0.59 0.34 -2.00
N LYS A 68 0.27 0.94 -1.17
CA LYS A 68 1.13 2.06 -1.58
C LYS A 68 2.05 1.66 -2.74
N LYS A 69 2.70 0.50 -2.64
CA LYS A 69 3.55 -0.02 -3.71
C LYS A 69 2.79 -0.22 -5.02
N LEU A 70 1.58 -0.81 -4.97
CA LEU A 70 0.72 -1.00 -6.15
C LEU A 70 0.33 0.34 -6.81
N LEU A 71 0.06 1.37 -6.00
CA LEU A 71 -0.22 2.73 -6.48
C LEU A 71 1.03 3.39 -7.09
N GLU A 72 2.20 3.23 -6.47
CA GLU A 72 3.49 3.73 -6.98
C GLU A 72 3.88 3.06 -8.31
N ASP A 73 3.70 1.74 -8.42
CA ASP A 73 3.95 0.98 -9.65
C ASP A 73 2.97 1.41 -10.76
N SER A 74 1.68 1.62 -10.44
CA SER A 74 0.68 2.09 -11.42
C SER A 74 0.90 3.54 -11.89
N THR A 75 1.43 4.41 -11.02
CA THR A 75 1.75 5.81 -11.38
C THR A 75 3.12 5.96 -12.04
N SER A 76 4.01 4.98 -11.88
CA SER A 76 5.31 4.95 -12.55
C SER A 76 5.20 4.54 -14.02
N GLU A 77 4.19 3.76 -14.41
CA GLU A 77 3.91 3.47 -15.83
C GLU A 77 3.31 4.67 -16.58
N GLU A 78 2.66 5.59 -15.86
CA GLU A 78 2.07 6.83 -16.39
C GLU A 78 3.02 8.05 -16.33
N SER A 79 4.25 7.88 -15.79
CA SER A 79 5.24 8.96 -15.68
C SER A 79 6.63 8.62 -16.22
N SER A 80 6.79 7.44 -16.83
CA SER A 80 8.05 7.02 -17.46
C SER A 80 7.93 6.44 -18.88
N ASN A 81 6.86 6.77 -19.61
CA ASN A 81 6.81 6.52 -21.06
C ASN A 81 6.59 7.77 -21.94
N SER A 82 7.16 8.90 -21.53
CA SER A 82 7.35 10.05 -22.42
C SER A 82 8.43 11.01 -21.90
N SER A 83 9.72 10.75 -22.18
CA SER A 83 10.73 11.82 -22.35
C SER A 83 12.14 11.42 -22.79
N ASP A 84 12.58 10.16 -22.73
CA ASP A 84 14.01 9.87 -23.00
C ASP A 84 14.37 9.52 -24.46
N SER A 85 13.42 9.11 -25.31
CA SER A 85 13.73 8.90 -26.75
C SER A 85 13.73 10.19 -27.59
N SER A 86 13.15 11.27 -27.07
CA SER A 86 12.93 12.52 -27.82
C SER A 86 14.06 13.54 -27.69
N GLN A 87 14.75 13.56 -26.54
CA GLN A 87 15.90 14.46 -26.33
C GLN A 87 17.13 14.01 -27.13
N GLU A 88 17.41 12.71 -27.17
CA GLU A 88 18.53 12.15 -27.94
C GLU A 88 18.32 12.38 -29.45
N LYS A 89 17.11 12.12 -29.97
CA LYS A 89 16.74 12.41 -31.37
C LYS A 89 16.83 13.91 -31.69
N ARG A 90 16.39 14.81 -30.80
CA ARG A 90 16.52 16.28 -31.00
C ARG A 90 17.99 16.73 -30.97
N LYS A 91 18.82 16.25 -30.04
CA LYS A 91 20.26 16.55 -29.97
C LYS A 91 20.99 16.03 -31.22
N LYS A 92 20.70 14.81 -31.68
CA LYS A 92 21.29 14.21 -32.89
C LYS A 92 20.87 14.97 -34.16
N LYS A 93 19.61 15.42 -34.26
CA LYS A 93 19.10 16.25 -35.38
C LYS A 93 19.73 17.64 -35.40
N LYS A 94 19.94 18.28 -34.24
CA LYS A 94 20.64 19.58 -34.12
C LYS A 94 22.11 19.46 -34.55
N LYS A 95 22.83 18.45 -34.05
CA LYS A 95 24.24 18.16 -34.41
C LYS A 95 24.41 17.85 -35.92
N LYS A 96 23.44 17.17 -36.55
CA LYS A 96 23.43 16.90 -38.01
C LYS A 96 23.15 18.18 -38.83
N LYS A 97 22.27 19.07 -38.35
CA LYS A 97 21.99 20.38 -39.00
C LYS A 97 23.22 21.31 -38.97
N ASP A 98 23.94 21.35 -37.86
CA ASP A 98 25.17 22.18 -37.74
C ASP A 98 26.33 21.65 -38.59
N LYS A 99 26.52 20.31 -38.66
CA LYS A 99 27.50 19.72 -39.60
C LYS A 99 27.16 20.04 -41.06
N LYS A 100 25.88 20.04 -41.46
CA LYS A 100 25.45 20.39 -42.83
C LYS A 100 25.69 21.88 -43.14
N LYS A 101 25.46 22.78 -42.18
CA LYS A 101 25.78 24.22 -42.32
C LYS A 101 27.30 24.47 -42.45
N LYS A 102 28.13 23.81 -41.64
CA LYS A 102 29.61 23.91 -41.75
C LYS A 102 30.12 23.40 -43.11
N LYS A 103 29.59 22.28 -43.62
CA LYS A 103 29.94 21.77 -44.96
C LYS A 103 29.53 22.73 -46.08
N LYS A 104 28.33 23.32 -46.03
CA LYS A 104 27.91 24.33 -47.03
C LYS A 104 28.78 25.59 -46.99
N LYS A 105 29.17 26.09 -45.81
CA LYS A 105 30.10 27.23 -45.68
C LYS A 105 31.49 26.91 -46.26
N LYS A 106 32.03 25.71 -46.02
CA LYS A 106 33.32 25.30 -46.61
C LYS A 106 33.27 25.20 -48.14
N LYS A 107 32.20 24.65 -48.72
CA LYS A 107 32.01 24.60 -50.19
C LYS A 107 31.93 25.99 -50.83
N ARG A 108 31.19 26.93 -50.21
CA ARG A 108 31.13 28.32 -50.68
C ARG A 108 32.47 29.06 -50.59
N LYS A 109 33.33 28.70 -49.64
CA LYS A 109 34.65 29.31 -49.46
C LYS A 109 35.70 28.74 -50.41
N SER A 110 35.51 27.52 -50.95
CA SER A 110 36.37 26.99 -52.01
C SER A 110 35.95 27.47 -53.40
N SER A 111 34.66 27.73 -53.64
CA SER A 111 34.18 28.26 -54.93
C SER A 111 34.53 29.74 -55.17
N HIS A 112 34.92 30.49 -54.14
CA HIS A 112 35.44 31.86 -54.24
C HIS A 112 36.97 31.92 -54.30
N ARG A 113 37.66 30.77 -54.19
CA ARG A 113 39.13 30.69 -54.30
C ARG A 113 39.60 30.23 -55.67
N SER A 114 38.67 29.86 -56.55
CA SER A 114 38.92 29.39 -57.92
C SER A 114 38.47 30.39 -58.99
N SER A 115 38.22 31.64 -58.61
CA SER A 115 37.81 32.74 -59.50
C SER A 115 38.80 33.92 -59.45
N ASP A 116 40.03 33.68 -58.99
CA ASP A 116 41.13 34.66 -58.94
C ASP A 116 42.40 33.98 -59.49
N SER A 117 42.31 33.55 -60.75
CA SER A 117 43.42 33.06 -61.57
C SER A 117 43.01 33.21 -63.03
N ASP A 118 42.95 34.46 -63.49
CA ASP A 118 43.32 34.95 -64.83
C ASP A 118 43.43 36.48 -64.75
#